data_AF-A0A1B5KYL6-F1
#
_entry.id   AF-A0A1B5KYL6-F1
#
_cell.length_a   1.000
_cell.length_b   1.000
_cell.length_c   1.000
_cell.angle_alpha   90.00
_cell.angle_beta   90.00
_cell.angle_gamma   90.00
#
_symmetry.space_group_name_H-M   'P 1'
#
loop_
_entity.id
_entity.type
_entity.pdbx_description
1 polymer ?
#
loop_
_entity_poly.entity_id
_entity_poly.type
_entity_poly.pdbx_seq_one_letter_code
_entity_poly.pdbx_strand_id
1 'polypeptide(L)'
;MFLIEGQGKAVLYTGDVRAEQWFVSSIARNPAILEYSSGLKRLDKMYLDTSCLEDVPFQTKSEGIVDLLTKVIKYPPNTVFHFSFWTFGYEEVWVALSKALDSPTNMCPVAMGPDVVSIRPVVCRLPSGQTVAEVGVGGGGTDLSREAALNWIPSNDIEELLAS
;
A
#
# COMPACT_ATOMS: atom_id res chain seq x y z
N MET A 1 -10.82 -1.44 -0.78
CA MET A 1 -11.60 -2.52 -1.41
C MET A 1 -13.07 -2.44 -1.01
N PHE A 2 -13.98 -2.67 -1.98
CA PHE A 2 -15.42 -2.71 -1.78
C PHE A 2 -16.03 -3.95 -2.44
N LEU A 3 -16.84 -4.71 -1.69
CA LEU A 3 -17.76 -5.70 -2.23
C LEU A 3 -19.14 -5.04 -2.36
N ILE A 4 -19.73 -5.11 -3.54
CA ILE A 4 -21.02 -4.47 -3.86
C ILE A 4 -21.97 -5.56 -4.32
N GLU A 5 -23.03 -5.77 -3.55
CA GLU A 5 -24.09 -6.74 -3.83
C GLU A 5 -25.41 -6.01 -4.12
N GLY A 6 -26.09 -6.38 -5.19
CA GLY A 6 -27.38 -5.77 -5.56
C GLY A 6 -27.89 -6.27 -6.92
N GLN A 7 -29.20 -6.20 -7.15
CA GLN A 7 -29.84 -6.62 -8.41
C GLN A 7 -29.49 -8.07 -8.83
N GLY A 8 -29.22 -8.96 -7.86
CA GLY A 8 -28.80 -10.34 -8.12
C GLY A 8 -27.35 -10.50 -8.59
N LYS A 9 -26.54 -9.43 -8.55
CA LYS A 9 -25.13 -9.41 -8.93
C LYS A 9 -24.21 -9.09 -7.74
N ALA A 10 -22.96 -9.51 -7.86
CA ALA A 10 -21.88 -9.25 -6.93
C ALA A 10 -20.62 -8.76 -7.66
N VAL A 11 -20.14 -7.58 -7.30
CA VAL A 11 -18.96 -6.93 -7.89
C VAL A 11 -17.93 -6.64 -6.81
N LEU A 12 -16.67 -7.01 -7.06
CA LEU A 12 -15.54 -6.66 -6.19
C LEU A 12 -14.69 -5.57 -6.83
N TYR A 13 -14.51 -4.44 -6.15
CA TYR A 13 -13.62 -3.36 -6.56
C TYR A 13 -12.44 -3.28 -5.59
N THR A 14 -11.22 -3.54 -6.06
CA THR A 14 -10.05 -3.58 -5.18
C THR A 14 -9.65 -2.20 -4.67
N GLY A 15 -9.77 -1.17 -5.51
CA GLY A 15 -8.98 0.06 -5.37
C GLY A 15 -7.49 -0.27 -5.57
N ASP A 16 -6.60 0.66 -5.21
CA ASP A 16 -5.16 0.40 -5.19
C ASP A 16 -4.85 -0.65 -4.12
N VAL A 17 -4.12 -1.70 -4.48
CA VAL A 17 -3.85 -2.80 -3.54
C VAL A 17 -2.51 -3.47 -3.81
N ARG A 18 -1.77 -3.69 -2.72
CA ARG A 18 -0.61 -4.58 -2.74
C ARG A 18 -0.98 -5.93 -2.14
N ALA A 19 -1.34 -6.88 -3.00
CA ALA A 19 -1.86 -8.19 -2.62
C ALA A 19 -0.78 -9.18 -2.13
N GLU A 20 -0.05 -8.83 -1.05
CA GLU A 20 0.87 -9.76 -0.40
C GLU A 20 0.14 -10.99 0.16
N GLN A 21 0.87 -12.10 0.36
CA GLN A 21 0.26 -13.37 0.77
C GLN A 21 -0.56 -13.26 2.06
N TRP A 22 -0.11 -12.46 3.04
CA TRP A 22 -0.85 -12.24 4.29
C TRP A 22 -2.16 -11.50 4.04
N PHE A 23 -2.17 -10.55 3.11
CA PHE A 23 -3.36 -9.77 2.75
C PHE A 23 -4.39 -10.65 2.05
N VAL A 24 -3.96 -11.43 1.05
CA VAL A 24 -4.82 -12.41 0.35
C VAL A 24 -5.42 -13.42 1.34
N SER A 25 -4.58 -13.95 2.23
CA SER A 25 -5.02 -14.89 3.27
C SER A 25 -6.02 -14.27 4.24
N SER A 26 -5.89 -12.98 4.53
CA SER A 26 -6.79 -12.25 5.43
C SER A 26 -8.14 -11.98 4.76
N ILE A 27 -8.14 -11.57 3.49
CA ILE A 27 -9.36 -11.37 2.69
C ILE A 27 -10.12 -12.66 2.51
N ALA A 28 -9.44 -13.76 2.18
CA ALA A 28 -10.09 -15.05 1.96
C ALA A 28 -10.85 -15.55 3.20
N ARG A 29 -10.49 -15.08 4.40
CA ARG A 29 -11.13 -15.40 5.68
C ARG A 29 -12.13 -14.34 6.15
N ASN A 30 -12.26 -13.22 5.46
CA ASN A 30 -13.21 -12.17 5.82
C ASN A 30 -14.64 -12.71 5.61
N PRO A 31 -15.54 -12.68 6.61
CA PRO A 31 -16.90 -13.19 6.49
C PRO A 31 -17.69 -12.64 5.29
N ALA A 32 -17.46 -11.38 4.89
CA ALA A 32 -18.13 -10.78 3.73
C ALA A 32 -17.66 -11.37 2.39
N ILE A 33 -16.43 -11.89 2.32
CA ILE A 33 -15.82 -12.46 1.11
C ILE A 33 -15.83 -14.00 1.14
N LEU A 34 -16.02 -14.61 2.31
CA LEU A 34 -15.84 -16.05 2.54
C LEU A 34 -16.68 -16.92 1.61
N GLU A 35 -17.92 -16.54 1.34
CA GLU A 35 -18.80 -17.28 0.41
C GLU A 35 -18.25 -17.27 -1.03
N TYR A 36 -17.58 -16.19 -1.42
CA TYR A 36 -16.93 -16.05 -2.74
C TYR A 36 -15.59 -16.77 -2.79
N SER A 37 -14.75 -16.65 -1.76
CA SER A 37 -13.44 -17.32 -1.69
C SER A 37 -13.53 -18.84 -1.55
N SER A 38 -14.63 -19.34 -0.97
CA SER A 38 -14.91 -20.79 -0.84
C SER A 38 -15.64 -21.40 -2.04
N GLY A 39 -16.09 -20.57 -2.99
CA GLY A 39 -16.84 -21.01 -4.17
C GLY A 39 -18.33 -21.29 -3.94
N LEU A 40 -18.90 -20.91 -2.79
CA LEU A 40 -20.34 -20.98 -2.52
C LEU A 40 -21.14 -19.94 -3.32
N LYS A 41 -20.54 -18.76 -3.54
CA LYS A 41 -21.02 -17.70 -4.44
C LYS A 41 -19.97 -17.40 -5.50
N ARG A 42 -20.40 -16.81 -6.61
CA ARG A 42 -19.53 -16.36 -7.69
C ARG A 42 -19.65 -14.84 -7.83
N LEU A 43 -18.53 -14.17 -8.02
CA LEU A 43 -18.51 -12.76 -8.41
C LEU A 43 -18.88 -12.65 -9.90
N ASP A 44 -19.75 -11.71 -10.23
CA ASP A 44 -20.08 -11.38 -11.62
C ASP A 44 -18.94 -10.58 -12.27
N LYS A 45 -18.30 -9.69 -11.50
CA LYS A 45 -17.21 -8.85 -11.98
C LYS A 45 -16.20 -8.52 -10.89
N MET A 46 -14.95 -8.34 -11.30
CA MET A 46 -13.89 -7.83 -10.46
C MET A 46 -13.15 -6.69 -11.17
N TYR A 47 -13.08 -5.52 -10.53
CA TYR A 47 -12.23 -4.41 -10.93
C TYR A 47 -10.94 -4.49 -10.13
N LEU A 48 -9.85 -4.77 -10.85
CA LEU A 48 -8.54 -5.02 -10.28
C LEU A 48 -7.64 -3.80 -10.41
N ASP A 49 -6.82 -3.57 -9.38
CA ASP A 49 -5.60 -2.78 -9.52
C ASP A 49 -4.69 -3.46 -10.54
N THR A 50 -4.36 -2.74 -11.59
CA THR A 50 -3.51 -3.20 -12.69
C THR A 50 -2.23 -2.36 -12.80
N SER A 51 -1.91 -1.57 -11.76
CA SER A 51 -0.73 -0.69 -11.72
C SER A 51 0.57 -1.47 -11.87
N CYS A 52 0.62 -2.72 -11.41
CA CYS A 52 1.71 -3.63 -11.70
C CYS A 52 1.22 -5.06 -11.94
N LEU A 53 1.22 -5.47 -13.22
CA LEU A 53 0.84 -6.81 -13.67
C LEU A 53 2.04 -7.68 -14.06
N GLU A 54 3.25 -7.15 -13.96
CA GLU A 54 4.45 -7.89 -14.33
C GLU A 54 4.72 -9.02 -13.35
N ASP A 55 5.09 -10.20 -13.85
CA ASP A 55 5.55 -11.34 -13.05
C ASP A 55 7.01 -11.11 -12.63
N VAL A 56 7.23 -10.05 -11.86
CA VAL A 56 8.51 -9.69 -11.28
C VAL A 56 8.45 -9.93 -9.77
N PRO A 57 9.50 -10.50 -9.17
CA PRO A 57 9.53 -10.72 -7.73
C PRO A 57 9.54 -9.38 -7.00
N PHE A 58 8.54 -9.18 -6.14
CA PHE A 58 8.47 -8.02 -5.24
C PHE A 58 8.99 -8.39 -3.87
N GLN A 59 9.96 -7.62 -3.38
CA GLN A 59 10.37 -7.66 -1.97
C GLN A 59 9.19 -7.26 -1.09
N THR A 60 8.83 -8.04 -0.08
CA THR A 60 7.72 -7.72 0.84
C THR A 60 7.93 -6.38 1.56
N LYS A 61 6.84 -5.76 2.04
CA LYS A 61 6.91 -4.52 2.84
C LYS A 61 7.88 -4.65 4.02
N SER A 62 7.82 -5.76 4.76
CA SER A 62 8.68 -6.00 5.92
C SER A 62 10.16 -6.14 5.54
N GLU A 63 10.47 -6.88 4.48
CA GLU A 63 11.84 -6.99 3.96
C GLU A 63 12.37 -5.64 3.50
N GLY A 64 11.54 -4.82 2.85
CA GLY A 64 11.89 -3.45 2.45
C GLY A 64 12.25 -2.55 3.63
N ILE A 65 11.47 -2.63 4.72
CA ILE A 65 11.77 -1.91 5.97
C ILE A 65 13.09 -2.41 6.57
N VAL A 66 13.31 -3.72 6.64
CA VAL A 66 14.56 -4.29 7.18
C VAL A 66 15.78 -3.83 6.38
N ASP A 67 15.70 -3.85 5.05
CA ASP A 67 16.77 -3.38 4.18
C ASP A 67 17.06 -1.88 4.37
N LEU A 68 16.00 -1.07 4.48
CA LEU A 68 16.13 0.36 4.79
C LEU A 68 16.85 0.59 6.13
N LEU A 69 16.37 -0.03 7.20
CA LEU A 69 16.96 0.11 8.54
C LEU A 69 18.43 -0.33 8.53
N THR A 70 18.74 -1.44 7.88
CA THR A 70 20.12 -1.98 7.77
C THR A 70 21.07 -1.00 7.08
N LYS A 71 20.57 -0.17 6.14
CA LYS A 71 21.36 0.87 5.49
C LYS A 71 21.52 2.10 6.38
N VAL A 72 20.44 2.53 7.01
CA VAL A 72 20.38 3.75 7.83
C VAL A 72 21.27 3.64 9.07
N ILE A 73 21.27 2.50 9.78
CA ILE A 73 22.07 2.32 11.01
C ILE A 73 23.58 2.31 10.79
N LYS A 74 24.06 2.19 9.55
CA LYS A 74 25.49 2.19 9.23
C LYS A 74 26.09 3.59 9.20
N TYR A 75 25.27 4.62 9.17
CA TYR A 75 25.72 6.00 9.15
C TYR A 75 26.09 6.50 10.56
N PRO A 76 26.94 7.53 10.66
CA PRO A 76 27.23 8.17 11.94
C PRO A 76 25.96 8.63 12.68
N PRO A 77 25.93 8.58 14.03
CA PRO A 77 24.74 8.93 14.82
C PRO A 77 24.20 10.35 14.63
N ASN A 78 25.03 11.28 14.16
CA ASN A 78 24.66 12.67 13.89
C ASN A 78 24.17 12.90 12.44
N THR A 79 23.97 11.84 11.67
CA THR A 79 23.51 11.95 10.27
C THR A 79 22.06 12.42 10.23
N VAL A 80 21.79 13.44 9.42
CA VAL A 80 20.44 13.89 9.13
C VAL A 80 19.93 13.20 7.89
N PHE A 81 18.84 12.45 8.04
CA PHE A 81 18.14 11.80 6.92
C PHE A 81 16.92 12.60 6.51
N HIS A 82 16.74 12.79 5.21
CA HIS A 82 15.52 13.35 4.64
C HIS A 82 14.80 12.28 3.81
N PHE A 83 13.60 11.93 4.25
CA PHE A 83 12.73 10.98 3.56
C PHE A 83 11.67 11.73 2.76
N SER A 84 11.73 11.60 1.44
CA SER A 84 10.81 12.29 0.53
C SER A 84 9.57 11.43 0.27
N PHE A 85 8.62 11.44 1.20
CA PHE A 85 7.30 10.81 1.05
C PHE A 85 6.23 11.88 0.77
N TRP A 86 5.44 11.74 -0.29
CA TRP A 86 4.39 12.71 -0.67
C TRP A 86 2.96 12.19 -0.51
N THR A 87 2.81 10.91 -0.13
CA THR A 87 1.53 10.18 -0.04
C THR A 87 1.47 9.43 1.27
N PHE A 88 0.26 9.05 1.68
CA PHE A 88 0.05 8.11 2.79
C PHE A 88 0.56 6.71 2.41
N GLY A 89 0.79 5.85 3.42
CA GLY A 89 1.25 4.46 3.23
C GLY A 89 2.66 4.16 3.73
N TYR A 90 3.36 5.14 4.30
CA TYR A 90 4.72 4.99 4.88
C TYR A 90 4.73 5.01 6.41
N GLU A 91 3.58 4.89 7.05
CA GLU A 91 3.44 5.03 8.51
C GLU A 91 4.27 3.98 9.25
N GLU A 92 4.28 2.73 8.77
CA GLU A 92 5.13 1.66 9.32
C GLU A 92 6.62 1.96 9.15
N VAL A 93 7.01 2.57 8.03
CA VAL A 93 8.39 3.01 7.77
C VAL A 93 8.79 4.08 8.79
N TRP A 94 7.93 5.08 9.01
CA TRP A 94 8.16 6.14 9.98
C TRP A 94 8.32 5.62 11.41
N VAL A 95 7.40 4.74 11.84
CA VAL A 95 7.46 4.12 13.18
C VAL A 95 8.74 3.29 13.34
N ALA A 96 9.11 2.51 12.32
CA ALA A 96 10.31 1.70 12.35
C ALA A 96 11.59 2.55 12.42
N LEU A 97 11.68 3.60 11.60
CA LEU A 97 12.82 4.53 11.59
C LEU A 97 12.96 5.28 12.90
N SER A 98 11.86 5.81 13.44
CA SER A 98 11.88 6.54 14.72
C SER A 98 12.41 5.67 15.85
N LYS A 99 11.98 4.40 15.91
CA LYS A 99 12.48 3.42 16.88
C LYS A 99 13.95 3.08 16.67
N ALA A 100 14.38 2.88 15.41
CA ALA A 100 15.73 2.47 15.10
C ALA A 100 16.77 3.60 15.29
N LEU A 101 16.35 4.85 15.11
CA LEU A 101 17.21 6.03 15.22
C LEU A 101 17.08 6.78 16.55
N ASP A 102 16.18 6.34 17.45
CA ASP A 102 15.84 7.02 18.70
C ASP A 102 15.55 8.53 18.49
N SER A 103 14.78 8.84 17.44
CA SER A 103 14.57 10.21 16.98
C SER A 103 13.08 10.53 16.81
N PRO A 104 12.61 11.68 17.29
CA PRO A 104 11.26 12.14 17.01
C PRO A 104 11.12 12.52 15.53
N THR A 105 10.02 12.10 14.91
CA THR A 105 9.70 12.43 13.52
C THR A 105 9.30 13.91 13.41
N ASN A 106 10.25 14.77 13.04
CA ASN A 106 10.01 16.18 12.78
C ASN A 106 10.11 16.49 11.28
N MET A 107 9.02 16.97 10.68
CA MET A 107 9.01 17.50 9.31
C MET A 107 9.74 18.85 9.32
N CYS A 108 10.96 18.92 8.77
CA CYS A 108 11.88 20.02 9.03
C CYS A 108 12.39 20.73 7.74
N PRO A 109 12.55 22.08 7.74
CA PRO A 109 13.23 22.84 6.68
C PRO A 109 14.70 22.49 6.43
N VAL A 110 15.32 21.70 7.32
CA VAL A 110 16.72 21.22 7.21
C VAL A 110 16.93 20.29 6.01
N ALA A 111 15.86 19.77 5.41
CA ALA A 111 15.87 18.86 4.26
C ALA A 111 16.65 19.34 3.01
N MET A 112 16.98 20.63 2.91
CA MET A 112 17.75 21.22 1.81
C MET A 112 19.20 21.59 2.17
N GLY A 113 19.69 21.19 3.35
CA GLY A 113 21.09 21.38 3.72
C GLY A 113 22.04 20.51 2.88
N PRO A 114 23.29 20.95 2.67
CA PRO A 114 24.27 20.19 1.89
C PRO A 114 24.69 18.85 2.54
N ASP A 115 24.53 18.72 3.87
CA ASP A 115 24.97 17.55 4.66
C ASP A 115 23.82 16.57 4.98
N VAL A 116 22.83 16.46 4.10
CA VAL A 116 21.63 15.63 4.29
C VAL A 116 21.63 14.42 3.37
N VAL A 117 21.38 13.23 3.93
CA VAL A 117 21.18 12.01 3.15
C VAL A 117 19.72 11.94 2.71
N SER A 118 19.46 12.11 1.42
CA SER A 118 18.11 11.98 0.87
C SER A 118 17.77 10.54 0.53
N ILE A 119 16.65 10.05 1.04
CA ILE A 119 16.09 8.73 0.77
C ILE A 119 14.78 8.91 0.02
N ARG A 120 14.67 8.23 -1.11
CA ARG A 120 13.49 8.22 -1.97
C ARG A 120 12.91 6.81 -2.07
N PRO A 121 11.59 6.67 -1.96
CA PRO A 121 10.93 5.38 -2.11
C PRO A 121 10.93 4.92 -3.57
N VAL A 122 10.87 3.60 -3.75
CA VAL A 122 10.92 2.91 -5.04
C VAL A 122 9.89 1.79 -5.02
N VAL A 123 9.21 1.55 -6.14
CA VAL A 123 8.20 0.49 -6.28
C VAL A 123 8.86 -0.88 -6.18
N CYS A 124 9.91 -1.09 -6.97
CA CYS A 124 10.71 -2.31 -6.96
C CYS A 124 12.07 -2.09 -7.64
N ARG A 125 12.91 -3.13 -7.57
CA ARG A 125 14.11 -3.26 -8.39
C ARG A 125 13.90 -4.41 -9.36
N LEU A 126 14.04 -4.13 -10.66
CA LEU A 126 13.92 -5.13 -11.72
C LEU A 126 15.11 -6.11 -11.69
N PRO A 127 14.99 -7.31 -12.27
CA PRO A 127 16.10 -8.27 -12.40
C PRO A 127 17.35 -7.68 -13.09
N SER A 128 17.17 -6.67 -13.94
CA SER A 128 18.25 -5.91 -14.59
C SER A 128 19.06 -5.01 -13.63
N GLY A 129 18.63 -4.88 -12.38
CA GLY A 129 19.19 -3.95 -11.39
C GLY A 129 18.61 -2.54 -11.48
N GLN A 130 17.75 -2.26 -12.47
CA GLN A 130 17.08 -0.97 -12.61
C GLN A 130 16.07 -0.75 -11.48
N THR A 131 16.05 0.47 -10.95
CA THR A 131 15.11 0.90 -9.91
C THR A 131 13.89 1.55 -10.55
N VAL A 132 12.69 1.09 -10.19
CA VAL A 132 11.42 1.74 -10.56
C VAL A 132 11.07 2.72 -9.44
N ALA A 133 11.20 4.02 -9.71
CA ALA A 133 10.86 5.04 -8.72
C ALA A 133 9.37 4.97 -8.37
N GLU A 134 9.04 5.20 -7.11
CA GLU A 134 7.64 5.39 -6.75
C GLU A 134 7.19 6.75 -7.25
N VAL A 135 6.27 6.75 -8.22
CA VAL A 135 5.67 7.95 -8.80
C VAL A 135 4.20 7.99 -8.36
N GLY A 136 3.96 8.37 -7.10
CA GLY A 136 2.62 8.75 -6.65
C GLY A 136 1.60 7.62 -6.51
N VAL A 137 2.03 6.38 -6.21
CA VAL A 137 1.13 5.21 -6.09
C VAL A 137 1.06 4.68 -4.64
N GLY A 138 1.39 5.53 -3.67
CA GLY A 138 1.39 5.16 -2.26
C GLY A 138 -0.05 4.94 -1.75
N GLY A 139 -0.45 3.67 -1.67
CA GLY A 139 -1.76 3.25 -1.20
C GLY A 139 -1.66 2.03 -0.30
N GLY A 140 -2.38 2.08 0.84
CA GLY A 140 -2.77 0.88 1.57
C GLY A 140 -2.50 0.87 3.07
N GLY A 141 -2.06 1.99 3.67
CA GLY A 141 -1.88 2.11 5.13
C GLY A 141 -3.17 1.90 5.95
N THR A 142 -4.34 1.93 5.30
CA THR A 142 -5.65 1.89 5.95
C THR A 142 -6.65 0.92 5.32
N ASP A 143 -6.21 -0.01 4.44
CA ASP A 143 -7.11 -0.88 3.65
C ASP A 143 -8.00 -1.83 4.47
N LEU A 144 -7.75 -1.94 5.78
CA LEU A 144 -8.55 -2.70 6.74
C LEU A 144 -8.97 -1.88 7.97
N SER A 145 -8.79 -0.56 7.96
CA SER A 145 -9.33 0.30 9.02
C SER A 145 -10.86 0.28 8.96
N ARG A 146 -11.50 0.03 10.11
CA ARG A 146 -12.95 -0.17 10.25
C ARG A 146 -13.79 1.06 9.96
N GLU A 147 -13.17 2.21 9.71
CA GLU A 147 -13.90 3.40 9.33
C GLU A 147 -14.18 3.30 7.83
N ALA A 148 -15.35 2.74 7.50
CA ALA A 148 -15.98 3.05 6.23
C ALA A 148 -16.05 4.59 6.15
N ALA A 149 -15.21 5.19 5.32
CA ALA A 149 -15.44 6.56 4.90
C ALA A 149 -16.77 6.54 4.16
N LEU A 150 -17.85 6.86 4.87
CA LEU A 150 -19.18 7.11 4.34
C LEU A 150 -19.11 8.39 3.50
N ASN A 151 -18.44 8.31 2.36
CA ASN A 151 -18.66 9.26 1.30
C ASN A 151 -20.03 8.93 0.71
N TRP A 152 -20.84 9.96 0.50
CA TRP A 152 -22.12 9.83 -0.19
C TRP A 152 -21.84 9.37 -1.63
N ILE A 153 -21.99 8.08 -1.89
CA ILE A 153 -21.95 7.53 -3.25
C ILE A 153 -23.38 7.69 -3.80
N PRO A 154 -23.58 8.46 -4.89
CA PRO A 154 -24.87 8.52 -5.56
C PRO A 154 -25.38 7.12 -5.92
N SER A 155 -26.66 6.85 -5.71
CA SER A 155 -27.27 5.54 -6.03
C SER A 155 -27.04 5.12 -7.47
N ASN A 156 -27.02 6.08 -8.39
CA ASN A 156 -26.82 5.84 -9.82
C ASN A 156 -25.45 5.23 -10.13
N ASP A 157 -24.39 5.61 -9.40
CA ASP A 157 -23.04 5.09 -9.65
C ASP A 157 -22.94 3.61 -9.25
N ILE A 158 -23.65 3.21 -8.18
CA ILE A 158 -23.76 1.82 -7.75
C ILE A 158 -24.57 1.01 -8.76
N GLU A 159 -25.67 1.57 -9.24
CA GLU A 159 -26.49 0.92 -10.27
C GLU A 159 -25.72 0.74 -11.58
N GLU A 160 -24.93 1.72 -12.01
CA GLU A 160 -24.08 1.61 -13.20
C GLU A 160 -23.00 0.52 -13.02
N LEU A 161 -22.36 0.48 -11.85
CA LEU A 161 -21.37 -0.55 -11.55
C LEU A 161 -21.98 -1.96 -11.57
N LEU A 162 -23.20 -2.12 -11.03
CA LEU A 162 -23.95 -3.37 -11.09
C LEU A 162 -24.50 -3.66 -12.49
N ALA A 163 -24.81 -2.67 -13.31
CA ALA A 163 -25.30 -2.86 -14.67
C ALA A 163 -24.21 -3.31 -15.65
N SER A 164 -22.97 -2.87 -15.43
CA SER A 164 -21.79 -3.20 -16.24
C SER A 164 -21.54 -4.70 -16.38
#